data_AF-A0A8H6DPI8-F1
#
_entry.id   AF-A0A8H6DPI8-F1
#
_cell.length_a   1.000
_cell.length_b   1.000
_cell.length_c   1.000
_cell.angle_alpha   90.00
_cell.angle_beta   90.00
_cell.angle_gamma   90.00
#
_symmetry.space_group_name_H-M   'P 1'
#
loop_
_entity.id
_entity.type
_entity.pdbx_description
1 polymer ?
#
loop_
_entity_poly.entity_id
_entity_poly.type
_entity_poly.pdbx_seq_one_letter_code
_entity_poly.pdbx_strand_id
1 'polypeptide(L)'
;MGKASKELKQFINEIPDSCLNALPDNAGTIRKTTDFRLDMQGMTTDGKHNIQVQVTISTLKKVAPKTVAGPALVPSDGSWTPADIRADLLAKILI
;
A
#
# COMPACT_ATOMS: atom_id res chain seq x y z
N MET A 1 -13.63 14.96 2.55
CA MET A 1 -12.81 13.82 2.05
C MET A 1 -13.34 13.39 0.70
N GLY A 2 -12.51 13.42 -0.36
CA GLY A 2 -12.91 13.04 -1.72
C GLY A 2 -13.23 11.56 -1.86
N LYS A 3 -14.01 11.19 -2.89
CA LYS A 3 -14.43 9.81 -3.17
C LYS A 3 -13.23 8.85 -3.27
N ALA A 4 -12.17 9.25 -3.98
CA ALA A 4 -10.94 8.49 -4.14
C ALA A 4 -10.24 8.17 -2.81
N SER A 5 -10.25 9.08 -1.84
CA SER A 5 -9.64 8.86 -0.53
C SER A 5 -10.40 7.83 0.31
N LYS A 6 -11.73 7.79 0.17
CA LYS A 6 -12.56 6.76 0.83
C LYS A 6 -12.30 5.39 0.22
N GLU A 7 -12.25 5.32 -1.11
CA GLU A 7 -11.97 4.09 -1.85
C GLU A 7 -10.55 3.58 -1.57
N LEU A 8 -9.55 4.45 -1.47
CA LEU A 8 -8.18 4.07 -1.08
C LEU A 8 -8.13 3.50 0.35
N LYS A 9 -8.78 4.16 1.31
CA LYS A 9 -8.87 3.67 2.69
C LYS A 9 -9.55 2.31 2.76
N GLN A 10 -10.62 2.14 2.01
CA GLN A 10 -11.34 0.88 1.91
C GLN A 10 -10.45 -0.21 1.29
N PHE A 11 -9.75 0.09 0.20
CA PHE A 11 -8.79 -0.83 -0.40
C PHE A 11 -7.75 -1.30 0.62
N ILE A 12 -7.14 -0.39 1.39
CA ILE A 12 -6.15 -0.75 2.43
C ILE A 12 -6.77 -1.66 3.51
N ASN A 13 -8.00 -1.37 3.93
CA ASN A 13 -8.74 -2.19 4.89
C ASN A 13 -9.21 -3.54 4.31
N GLU A 14 -9.28 -3.69 2.99
CA GLU A 14 -9.65 -4.94 2.32
C GLU A 14 -8.44 -5.77 1.86
N ILE A 15 -7.21 -5.27 2.03
CA ILE A 15 -6.00 -6.06 1.75
C ILE A 15 -6.03 -7.30 2.67
N PRO A 16 -5.94 -8.54 2.16
CA PRO A 16 -5.87 -9.71 3.04
C PRO A 16 -4.58 -9.73 3.87
N ASP A 17 -4.66 -10.23 5.09
CA ASP A 17 -3.49 -10.38 5.97
C ASP A 17 -2.41 -11.26 5.36
N SER A 18 -2.79 -12.26 4.56
CA SER A 18 -1.85 -13.10 3.81
C SER A 18 -0.97 -12.31 2.83
N CYS A 19 -1.46 -11.21 2.27
CA CYS A 19 -0.67 -10.33 1.40
C CYS A 19 0.32 -9.46 2.18
N LEU A 20 0.08 -9.24 3.47
CA LEU A 20 0.91 -8.40 4.35
C LEU A 20 1.90 -9.24 5.18
N ASN A 21 1.60 -10.51 5.41
CA ASN A 21 2.50 -11.46 6.10
C ASN A 21 3.52 -12.12 5.15
N ALA A 22 3.20 -12.26 3.86
CA ALA A 22 4.07 -12.90 2.87
C ALA A 22 4.58 -11.87 1.85
N LEU A 23 5.24 -10.81 2.34
CA LEU A 23 5.82 -9.80 1.47
C LEU A 23 7.03 -10.38 0.72
N PRO A 24 7.06 -10.29 -0.63
CA PRO A 24 8.23 -10.71 -1.38
C PRO A 24 9.39 -9.76 -1.13
N ASP A 25 10.62 -10.27 -1.13
CA ASP A 25 11.85 -9.47 -0.97
C ASP A 25 12.20 -8.67 -2.24
N ASN A 26 11.60 -9.04 -3.37
CA ASN A 26 11.81 -8.40 -4.66
C ASN A 26 10.74 -7.36 -4.95
N ALA A 27 11.14 -6.30 -5.66
CA ALA A 27 10.20 -5.30 -6.15
C ALA A 27 9.17 -5.93 -7.09
N GLY A 28 7.89 -5.63 -6.89
CA GLY A 28 6.80 -6.21 -7.66
C GLY A 28 5.41 -5.85 -7.11
N THR A 29 4.39 -6.10 -7.92
CA THR A 29 3.00 -5.89 -7.49
C THR A 29 2.55 -7.06 -6.62
N ILE A 30 2.27 -6.78 -5.34
CA ILE A 30 1.78 -7.78 -4.38
C ILE A 30 0.29 -8.04 -4.62
N ARG A 31 -0.48 -6.96 -4.79
CA ARG A 31 -1.92 -7.05 -5.00
C ARG A 31 -2.36 -5.98 -5.97
N LYS A 32 -3.27 -6.33 -6.87
CA LYS A 32 -3.89 -5.37 -7.78
C LYS A 32 -5.39 -5.57 -7.77
N THR A 33 -6.11 -4.47 -7.76
CA THR A 33 -7.53 -4.37 -8.03
C THR A 33 -7.75 -3.55 -9.29
N THR A 34 -9.02 -3.34 -9.65
CA THR A 34 -9.40 -2.45 -10.75
C THR A 34 -8.79 -1.07 -10.53
N ASP A 35 -9.02 -0.46 -9.36
CA ASP A 35 -8.70 0.95 -9.10
C ASP A 35 -7.32 1.18 -8.49
N PHE A 36 -6.84 0.26 -7.64
CA PHE A 36 -5.62 0.41 -6.86
C PHE A 36 -4.70 -0.81 -6.97
N ARG A 37 -3.40 -0.58 -6.76
CA ARG A 37 -2.40 -1.64 -6.65
C ARG A 37 -1.52 -1.39 -5.43
N LEU A 38 -1.19 -2.47 -4.73
CA LEU A 38 -0.17 -2.54 -3.70
C LEU A 38 1.11 -3.05 -4.36
N ASP A 39 2.13 -2.22 -4.37
CA ASP A 39 3.45 -2.52 -4.91
C ASP A 39 4.49 -2.58 -3.79
N MET A 40 5.42 -3.52 -3.91
CA MET A 40 6.68 -3.58 -3.19
C MET A 40 7.74 -2.90 -4.06
N GLN A 41 8.38 -1.84 -3.55
CA GLN A 41 9.35 -1.01 -4.26
C GLN A 41 10.82 -1.45 -4.05
N GLY A 42 11.04 -2.47 -3.24
CA GLY A 42 12.34 -3.02 -2.87
C GLY A 42 12.50 -3.08 -1.36
N MET A 43 13.57 -3.71 -0.89
CA MET A 43 13.97 -3.64 0.51
C MET A 43 14.86 -2.41 0.73
N THR A 44 14.69 -1.75 1.87
CA THR A 44 15.63 -0.73 2.32
C THR A 44 16.94 -1.36 2.76
N THR A 45 18.00 -0.57 2.86
CA THR A 45 19.30 -1.01 3.40
C THR A 45 19.20 -1.59 4.81
N ASP A 46 18.20 -1.13 5.59
CA ASP A 46 17.87 -1.64 6.92
C ASP A 46 17.06 -2.96 6.93
N GLY A 47 16.86 -3.61 5.77
CA GLY A 47 16.12 -4.87 5.66
C GLY A 47 14.61 -4.74 5.84
N LYS A 48 14.01 -3.57 5.57
CA LYS A 48 12.55 -3.36 5.64
C LYS A 48 11.94 -3.40 4.25
N HIS A 49 10.79 -4.04 4.09
CA HIS A 49 10.02 -4.02 2.85
C HIS A 49 9.39 -2.65 2.65
N ASN A 50 9.74 -1.98 1.55
CA ASN A 50 9.11 -0.72 1.16
C ASN A 50 7.86 -1.03 0.34
N ILE A 51 6.68 -0.84 0.94
CA ILE A 51 5.41 -1.07 0.27
C ILE A 51 4.67 0.25 0.05
N GLN A 52 3.94 0.34 -1.06
CA GLN A 52 3.20 1.53 -1.44
C GLN A 52 1.92 1.14 -2.18
N VAL A 53 0.82 1.82 -1.89
CA VAL A 53 -0.42 1.73 -2.66
C VAL A 53 -0.48 2.86 -3.66
N GLN A 54 -0.69 2.52 -4.93
CA GLN A 54 -0.83 3.44 -6.04
C GLN A 54 -2.17 3.26 -6.76
N VAL A 55 -2.69 4.34 -7.34
CA VAL A 55 -3.86 4.29 -8.23
C VAL A 55 -3.46 3.73 -9.59
N THR A 56 -4.22 2.75 -10.08
CA THR A 56 -3.97 2.08 -11.35
C THR A 56 -4.72 2.72 -12.51
N ILE A 57 -5.99 3.13 -12.32
CA ILE A 57 -6.82 3.60 -13.44
C ILE A 57 -6.62 5.08 -13.74
N SER A 58 -6.63 5.39 -15.04
CA SER A 58 -6.45 6.74 -15.57
C SER A 58 -7.59 7.71 -15.17
N THR A 59 -8.80 7.21 -14.97
CA THR A 59 -9.96 8.04 -14.57
C THR A 59 -9.86 8.50 -13.11
N LEU A 60 -9.50 7.62 -12.16
CA LEU A 60 -9.15 8.04 -10.80
C LEU A 60 -7.89 8.90 -10.78
N LYS A 61 -6.88 8.64 -11.62
CA LYS A 61 -5.72 9.55 -11.74
C LYS A 61 -6.09 10.96 -12.19
N LYS A 62 -7.15 11.15 -13.00
CA LYS A 62 -7.62 12.50 -13.36
C LYS A 62 -8.25 13.24 -12.18
N VAL A 63 -8.90 12.51 -11.28
CA VAL A 63 -9.58 13.06 -10.10
C VAL A 63 -8.62 13.21 -8.92
N ALA A 64 -7.64 12.33 -8.84
CA ALA A 64 -6.76 12.17 -7.69
C ALA A 64 -5.36 11.67 -8.16
N PRO A 65 -4.62 12.48 -8.95
CA PRO A 65 -3.36 12.07 -9.58
C PRO A 65 -2.25 11.74 -8.59
N LYS A 66 -2.35 12.28 -7.36
CA LYS A 66 -1.38 12.09 -6.28
C LYS A 66 -1.86 11.13 -5.20
N THR A 67 -3.04 10.50 -5.36
CA THR A 67 -3.59 9.60 -4.36
C THR A 67 -2.73 8.34 -4.27
N VAL A 68 -1.89 8.32 -3.24
CA VAL A 68 -0.87 7.31 -3.00
C VAL A 68 -0.80 7.10 -1.49
N ALA A 69 -0.79 5.86 -1.04
CA ALA A 69 -0.55 5.54 0.38
C ALA A 69 0.85 4.95 0.53
N GLY A 70 1.72 5.63 1.29
CA GLY A 70 3.08 5.17 1.55
C GLY A 70 4.16 6.16 1.10
N PRO A 71 5.44 5.78 1.22
CA PRO A 71 5.94 4.44 1.51
C PRO A 71 5.75 4.00 2.98
N ALA A 72 5.22 2.78 3.15
CA ALA A 72 5.22 2.08 4.44
C ALA A 72 6.44 1.16 4.51
N LEU A 73 7.19 1.25 5.61
CA LEU A 73 8.43 0.50 5.81
C LEU A 73 8.14 -0.64 6.78
N VAL A 74 7.84 -1.81 6.22
CA VAL A 74 7.47 -2.98 7.00
C VAL A 74 8.74 -3.73 7.42
N PRO A 75 8.97 -3.97 8.71
CA PRO A 75 10.07 -4.81 9.16
C PRO A 75 9.93 -6.25 8.64
N SER A 76 11.01 -6.81 8.09
CA SER A 76 11.06 -8.22 7.65
C SER A 76 11.18 -9.22 8.81
N ASP A 77 11.45 -8.74 10.02
CA ASP A 77 11.58 -9.53 11.24
C ASP A 77 10.23 -10.02 11.81
N GLY A 78 9.11 -9.64 11.19
CA GLY A 78 7.76 -10.01 11.63
C GLY A 78 7.26 -9.22 12.84
N SER A 79 7.94 -8.14 13.24
CA SER A 79 7.53 -7.28 14.36
C SER A 79 6.21 -6.56 14.11
N TRP A 80 5.82 -6.37 12.86
CA TRP A 80 4.58 -5.70 12.49
C TRP A 80 3.49 -6.71 12.14
N THR A 81 2.30 -6.50 12.70
CA THR A 81 1.12 -7.22 12.26
C THR A 81 0.56 -6.60 10.98
N PRO A 82 -0.25 -7.34 10.20
CA PRO A 82 -1.02 -6.79 9.10
C PRO A 82 -1.83 -5.54 9.47
N ALA A 83 -2.33 -5.47 10.71
CA ALA A 83 -3.05 -4.31 11.22
C ALA A 83 -2.16 -3.07 11.34
N ASP A 84 -0.92 -3.23 11.83
CA ASP A 84 0.05 -2.14 11.95
C ASP A 84 0.44 -1.59 10.57
N ILE A 85 0.65 -2.50 9.61
CA ILE A 85 0.98 -2.15 8.22
C ILE A 85 -0.15 -1.32 7.58
N ARG A 86 -1.41 -1.75 7.77
CA ARG A 86 -2.58 -1.00 7.29
C ARG A 86 -2.66 0.36 7.97
N ALA A 87 -2.48 0.43 9.28
CA ALA A 87 -2.54 1.67 10.04
C ALA A 87 -1.48 2.68 9.54
N ASP A 88 -0.26 2.22 9.30
CA ASP A 88 0.82 3.06 8.75
C ASP A 88 0.50 3.54 7.32
N LEU A 89 -0.01 2.65 6.46
CA LEU A 89 -0.48 3.02 5.11
C LEU A 89 -1.60 4.06 5.17
N LEU A 90 -2.59 3.87 6.06
CA LEU A 90 -3.71 4.78 6.26
C LEU A 90 -3.24 6.16 6.76
N ALA A 91 -2.24 6.20 7.65
CA ALA A 91 -1.63 7.42 8.15
C ALA A 91 -0.83 8.15 7.06
N LYS A 92 -0.24 7.42 6.12
CA LYS A 92 0.57 7.94 5.01
C LYS A 92 -0.21 8.11 3.70
N ILE A 93 -1.53 8.22 3.78
CA ILE A 93 -2.36 8.56 2.62
C ILE A 93 -2.06 10.02 2.22
N LEU A 94 -1.39 10.19 1.10
CA LEU A 94 -1.21 11.46 0.41
C LEU A 94 -2.37 11.61 -0.59
N ILE A 95 -3.14 12.69 -0.47
CA ILE A 95 -4.29 13.01 -1.32
C ILE A 95 -4.11 14.42 -1.88
#